data_AF-A0A182SLK4-F1
#
_entry.id   AF-A0A182SLK4-F1
#
_cell.length_a   1.000
_cell.length_b   1.000
_cell.length_c   1.000
_cell.angle_alpha   90.00
_cell.angle_beta   90.00
_cell.angle_gamma   90.00
#
_symmetry.space_group_name_H-M   'P 1'
#
loop_
_entity.id
_entity.type
_entity.pdbx_description
1 polymer ?
#
loop_
_entity_poly.entity_id
_entity_poly.type
_entity_poly.pdbx_seq_one_letter_code
_entity_poly.pdbx_strand_id
1 'polypeptide(L)'
;IIRKWLTKCADDSETANYISAHTKDCPKCHICIEKNGGCNHMQCFNCKHDFCWMCLGDWKAHGSEYYECSRYKENPNIAHESVHAQAREALKKYLHYYERWENHSKSLQLEQQTLDRMRTRINEKVMKGLGTWIDWQHLFDAATLLAKCRYTLQYTYPYAYYMESRKELFEYQQVRTHQNPKTKDNSSYSRSNAQLEAEIENLSWKVERAETTDRGELENQMDIAEKRRTTLLKDFFPTEA
;
A
#
# COMPACT_ATOMS: atom_id res chain seq x y z
N ILE A 1 7.55 16.14 6.83
CA ILE A 1 6.54 15.58 5.91
C ILE A 1 5.43 14.92 6.70
N ILE A 2 5.69 13.87 7.48
CA ILE A 2 4.63 13.13 8.21
C ILE A 2 3.80 14.02 9.14
N ARG A 3 4.42 14.88 9.97
CA ARG A 3 3.66 15.83 10.82
C ARG A 3 2.70 16.70 10.00
N LYS A 4 3.17 17.24 8.86
CA LYS A 4 2.35 18.06 7.95
C LYS A 4 1.19 17.26 7.35
N TRP A 5 1.44 16.00 6.98
CA TRP A 5 0.40 15.09 6.50
C TRP A 5 -0.68 14.86 7.55
N LEU A 6 -0.29 14.53 8.78
CA LEU A 6 -1.23 14.28 9.87
C LEU A 6 -2.07 15.53 10.21
N THR A 7 -1.45 16.71 10.23
CA THR A 7 -2.19 17.98 10.39
C THR A 7 -3.20 18.17 9.26
N LYS A 8 -2.79 17.99 8.00
CA LYS A 8 -3.71 18.08 6.85
C LYS A 8 -4.87 17.08 6.94
N CYS A 9 -4.60 15.85 7.38
CA CYS A 9 -5.65 14.85 7.59
C CYS A 9 -6.66 15.25 8.69
N ALA A 10 -6.20 15.92 9.74
CA ALA A 10 -7.08 16.43 10.79
C ALA A 10 -7.94 17.60 10.27
N ASP A 11 -7.34 18.53 9.52
CA ASP A 11 -8.01 19.72 8.99
C ASP A 11 -9.04 19.35 7.91
N ASP A 12 -8.73 18.39 7.03
CA ASP A 12 -9.60 17.93 5.93
C ASP A 12 -10.45 16.69 6.30
N SER A 13 -10.59 16.42 7.61
CA SER A 13 -11.21 15.18 8.13
C SER A 13 -12.66 14.97 7.69
N GLU A 14 -13.45 16.04 7.52
CA GLU A 14 -14.84 15.93 7.03
C GLU A 14 -14.92 15.41 5.58
N THR A 15 -13.99 15.83 4.71
CA THR A 15 -13.96 15.37 3.32
C THR A 15 -13.42 13.95 3.20
N ALA A 16 -12.48 13.59 4.08
CA ALA A 16 -11.89 12.26 4.18
C ALA A 16 -12.87 11.21 4.74
N ASN A 17 -13.64 11.56 5.77
CA ASN A 17 -14.56 10.64 6.46
C ASN A 17 -15.72 10.16 5.56
N TYR A 18 -16.13 10.95 4.56
CA TYR A 18 -17.21 10.58 3.63
C TYR A 18 -16.86 9.36 2.74
N ILE A 19 -15.57 9.02 2.58
CA ILE A 19 -15.09 8.06 1.58
C ILE A 19 -14.78 6.68 2.17
N SER A 20 -14.70 6.56 3.50
CA SER A 20 -14.38 5.30 4.18
C SER A 20 -15.58 4.35 4.25
N ALA A 21 -15.86 3.64 3.16
CA ALA A 21 -16.78 2.51 3.17
C ALA A 21 -16.06 1.22 3.64
N HIS A 22 -16.57 0.59 4.71
CA HIS A 22 -16.13 -0.73 5.17
C HIS A 22 -16.59 -1.86 4.25
N THR A 23 -17.54 -1.54 3.36
CA THR A 23 -18.15 -2.45 2.40
C THR A 23 -18.01 -1.90 0.99
N LYS A 24 -17.80 -2.77 0.01
CA LYS A 24 -17.82 -2.45 -1.42
C LYS A 24 -18.53 -3.55 -2.19
N ASP A 25 -19.10 -3.22 -3.33
CA ASP A 25 -19.74 -4.21 -4.20
C ASP A 25 -18.72 -4.92 -5.08
N CYS A 26 -18.91 -6.22 -5.28
CA CYS A 26 -18.12 -6.99 -6.23
C CYS A 26 -18.24 -6.40 -7.64
N PRO A 27 -17.14 -6.12 -8.35
CA PRO A 27 -17.19 -5.51 -9.67
C PRO A 27 -17.83 -6.42 -10.75
N LYS A 28 -17.95 -7.73 -10.48
CA LYS A 28 -18.49 -8.71 -11.42
C LYS A 28 -19.95 -9.10 -11.15
N CYS A 29 -20.33 -9.26 -9.90
CA CYS A 29 -21.68 -9.76 -9.53
C CYS A 29 -22.44 -8.84 -8.57
N HIS A 30 -21.85 -7.69 -8.21
CA HIS A 30 -22.46 -6.62 -7.41
C HIS A 30 -22.97 -7.03 -6.03
N ILE A 31 -22.55 -8.18 -5.50
CA ILE A 31 -22.80 -8.52 -4.11
C ILE A 31 -21.94 -7.66 -3.20
N CYS A 32 -22.53 -7.15 -2.11
CA CYS A 32 -21.82 -6.40 -1.08
C CYS A 32 -20.78 -7.30 -0.38
N ILE A 33 -19.55 -6.82 -0.27
CA ILE A 33 -18.41 -7.49 0.36
C ILE A 33 -17.86 -6.57 1.44
N GLU A 34 -17.65 -7.12 2.63
CA GLU A 34 -16.90 -6.49 3.71
C GLU A 34 -15.43 -6.92 3.69
N LYS A 35 -14.52 -5.99 3.97
CA LYS A 35 -13.09 -6.31 4.06
C LYS A 35 -12.79 -6.99 5.41
N ASN A 36 -12.40 -8.26 5.36
CA ASN A 36 -12.19 -9.12 6.54
C ASN A 36 -10.73 -9.56 6.77
N GLY A 37 -9.79 -8.84 6.13
CA GLY A 37 -8.35 -9.07 6.14
C GLY A 37 -7.60 -7.82 5.70
N GLY A 38 -6.28 -7.80 5.93
CA GLY A 38 -5.44 -6.69 5.51
C GLY A 38 -5.11 -6.70 4.01
N CYS A 39 -5.25 -7.84 3.35
CA CYS A 39 -4.94 -7.98 1.95
C CYS A 39 -5.90 -7.19 1.06
N ASN A 40 -5.36 -6.45 0.10
CA ASN A 40 -6.12 -5.77 -0.94
C ASN A 40 -6.46 -6.69 -2.12
N HIS A 41 -5.81 -7.86 -2.23
CA HIS A 41 -6.25 -8.93 -3.11
C HIS A 41 -7.49 -9.59 -2.50
N MET A 42 -8.65 -9.36 -3.11
CA MET A 42 -9.91 -9.92 -2.66
C MET A 42 -10.45 -10.91 -3.67
N GLN A 43 -11.01 -12.02 -3.17
CA GLN A 43 -11.75 -12.96 -3.97
C GLN A 43 -13.22 -12.93 -3.56
N CYS A 44 -14.10 -12.65 -4.52
CA CYS A 44 -15.53 -12.66 -4.27
C CYS A 44 -15.99 -14.05 -3.79
N PHE A 45 -16.62 -14.14 -2.62
CA PHE A 45 -17.09 -15.42 -2.08
C PHE A 45 -18.17 -16.07 -2.97
N ASN A 46 -18.98 -15.26 -3.66
CA ASN A 46 -20.06 -15.71 -4.54
C ASN A 46 -19.54 -16.15 -5.93
N CYS A 47 -18.93 -15.24 -6.69
CA CYS A 47 -18.55 -15.50 -8.09
C CYS A 47 -17.06 -15.89 -8.30
N LYS A 48 -16.28 -15.98 -7.22
CA LYS A 48 -14.84 -16.32 -7.20
C LYS A 48 -13.94 -15.41 -8.05
N HIS A 49 -14.41 -14.23 -8.44
CA HIS A 49 -13.59 -13.26 -9.15
C HIS A 49 -12.60 -12.59 -8.19
N ASP A 50 -11.32 -12.59 -8.57
CA ASP A 50 -10.24 -11.90 -7.89
C ASP A 50 -10.12 -10.45 -8.36
N PHE A 51 -10.13 -9.50 -7.43
CA PHE A 51 -10.07 -8.07 -7.71
C PHE A 51 -9.30 -7.32 -6.63
N CYS A 52 -8.90 -6.09 -6.92
CA CYS A 52 -8.25 -5.22 -5.94
C CYS A 52 -9.27 -4.37 -5.17
N TRP A 53 -9.18 -4.37 -3.84
CA TRP A 53 -10.06 -3.58 -2.98
C TRP A 53 -9.99 -2.07 -3.24
N MET A 54 -8.82 -1.57 -3.63
CA MET A 54 -8.60 -0.13 -3.83
C MET A 54 -9.29 0.38 -5.08
N CYS A 55 -9.01 -0.22 -6.22
CA CYS A 55 -9.46 0.26 -7.53
C CYS A 55 -10.63 -0.53 -8.14
N LEU A 56 -11.02 -1.66 -7.52
CA LEU A 56 -12.03 -2.59 -8.03
C LEU A 56 -11.69 -3.21 -9.41
N GLY A 57 -10.45 -3.10 -9.85
CA GLY A 57 -9.96 -3.72 -11.09
C GLY A 57 -9.58 -5.19 -10.90
N ASP A 58 -9.48 -5.91 -12.03
CA ASP A 58 -9.04 -7.31 -12.06
C ASP A 58 -7.65 -7.46 -11.41
N TRP A 59 -7.53 -8.43 -10.51
CA TRP A 59 -6.26 -8.69 -9.83
C TRP A 59 -5.17 -9.16 -10.80
N LYS A 60 -5.51 -9.89 -11.86
CA LYS A 60 -4.54 -10.40 -12.85
C LYS A 60 -3.77 -9.30 -13.58
N ALA A 61 -4.33 -8.09 -13.66
CA ALA A 61 -3.64 -6.95 -14.24
C ALA A 61 -2.61 -6.34 -13.26
N HIS A 62 -2.79 -6.53 -11.95
CA HIS A 62 -1.87 -6.01 -10.93
C HIS A 62 -0.51 -6.71 -11.02
N GLY A 63 0.57 -5.94 -10.90
CA GLY A 63 1.94 -6.44 -11.05
C GLY A 63 2.44 -6.46 -12.50
N SER A 64 1.59 -6.19 -13.49
CA SER A 64 2.06 -5.90 -14.85
C SER A 64 2.70 -4.49 -14.91
N GLU A 65 3.67 -4.29 -15.80
CA GLU A 65 4.31 -2.98 -16.00
C GLU A 65 3.33 -1.87 -16.41
N TYR A 66 2.16 -2.25 -16.92
CA TYR A 66 1.15 -1.33 -17.43
C TYR A 66 0.09 -0.93 -16.39
N TYR A 67 0.00 -1.64 -15.26
CA TYR A 67 -1.07 -1.41 -14.28
C TYR A 67 -0.62 -0.48 -13.15
N GLU A 68 -1.10 0.76 -13.19
CA GLU A 68 -0.70 1.83 -12.27
C GLU A 68 -1.78 2.11 -11.21
N CYS A 69 -2.00 1.19 -10.27
CA CYS A 69 -2.97 1.38 -9.18
C CYS A 69 -2.60 2.54 -8.25
N SER A 70 -1.31 2.67 -7.92
CA SER A 70 -0.83 3.60 -6.88
C SER A 70 -0.36 4.96 -7.40
N ARG A 71 -0.19 5.12 -8.73
CA ARG A 71 0.28 6.36 -9.34
C ARG A 71 -0.86 7.36 -9.53
N TYR A 72 -0.66 8.59 -9.10
CA TYR A 72 -1.57 9.69 -9.45
C TYR A 72 -1.27 10.19 -10.87
N LYS A 73 -2.32 10.45 -11.66
CA LYS A 73 -2.20 11.01 -13.01
C LYS A 73 -2.69 12.45 -12.99
N GLU A 74 -1.75 13.38 -12.98
CA GLU A 74 -2.03 14.81 -13.00
C GLU A 74 -2.53 15.27 -14.37
N ASN A 75 -3.43 16.26 -14.38
CA ASN A 75 -3.79 16.97 -15.59
C ASN A 75 -2.74 18.05 -15.89
N PRO A 76 -1.92 17.92 -16.97
CA PRO A 76 -0.84 18.86 -17.26
C PRO A 76 -1.34 20.27 -17.60
N ASN A 77 -2.62 20.43 -17.98
CA ASN A 77 -3.19 21.72 -18.34
C ASN A 77 -3.89 22.43 -17.17
N ILE A 78 -3.89 21.85 -15.97
CA ILE A 78 -4.68 22.38 -14.84
C ILE A 78 -4.26 23.80 -14.44
N ALA A 79 -3.01 24.19 -14.66
CA ALA A 79 -2.51 25.54 -14.35
C ALA A 79 -3.20 26.64 -15.18
N HIS A 80 -3.76 26.30 -16.34
CA HIS A 80 -4.48 27.23 -17.23
C HIS A 80 -6.00 27.22 -17.00
N GLU A 81 -6.48 26.34 -16.13
CA GLU A 81 -7.90 26.21 -15.82
C GLU A 81 -8.34 27.20 -14.73
N SER A 82 -9.65 27.35 -14.55
CA SER A 82 -10.23 28.20 -13.50
C SER A 82 -9.73 27.84 -12.09
N VAL A 83 -9.72 28.81 -11.18
CA VAL A 83 -9.37 28.59 -9.75
C VAL A 83 -10.21 27.47 -9.13
N HIS A 84 -11.50 27.38 -9.48
CA HIS A 84 -12.37 26.29 -9.03
C HIS A 84 -11.93 24.92 -9.55
N ALA A 85 -11.48 24.83 -10.79
CA ALA A 85 -10.96 23.58 -11.35
C ALA A 85 -9.64 23.16 -10.67
N GLN A 86 -8.74 24.12 -10.45
CA GLN A 86 -7.48 23.88 -9.72
C GLN A 86 -7.74 23.37 -8.29
N ALA A 87 -8.69 23.99 -7.57
CA ALA A 87 -9.08 23.55 -6.23
C ALA A 87 -9.64 22.12 -6.21
N ARG A 88 -10.49 21.76 -7.20
CA ARG A 88 -11.01 20.39 -7.34
C ARG A 88 -9.91 19.38 -7.63
N GLU A 89 -8.96 19.71 -8.50
CA GLU A 89 -7.84 18.83 -8.82
C GLU A 89 -6.90 18.64 -7.63
N ALA A 90 -6.62 19.71 -6.87
CA ALA A 90 -5.86 19.63 -5.63
C ALA A 90 -6.53 18.73 -4.58
N LEU A 91 -7.86 18.81 -4.45
CA LEU A 91 -8.63 17.92 -3.59
C LEU A 91 -8.57 16.46 -4.07
N LYS A 92 -8.77 16.22 -5.37
CA LYS A 92 -8.68 14.88 -5.97
C LYS A 92 -7.31 14.24 -5.74
N LYS A 93 -6.24 15.02 -5.91
CA LYS A 93 -4.88 14.58 -5.59
C LYS A 93 -4.76 14.19 -4.12
N TYR A 94 -5.21 15.05 -3.20
CA TYR A 94 -5.17 14.75 -1.77
C TYR A 94 -5.91 13.45 -1.43
N LEU A 95 -7.15 13.30 -1.92
CA LEU A 95 -7.97 12.11 -1.70
C LEU A 95 -7.30 10.82 -2.20
N HIS A 96 -6.66 10.86 -3.37
CA HIS A 96 -5.92 9.70 -3.91
C HIS A 96 -4.85 9.17 -2.95
N TYR A 97 -4.01 10.07 -2.40
CA TYR A 97 -2.95 9.66 -1.46
C TYR A 97 -3.52 9.35 -0.07
N TYR A 98 -4.57 10.06 0.36
CA TYR A 98 -5.26 9.83 1.62
C TYR A 98 -5.88 8.44 1.70
N GLU A 99 -6.70 8.06 0.71
CA GLU A 99 -7.35 6.75 0.67
C GLU A 99 -6.34 5.60 0.74
N ARG A 100 -5.20 5.73 0.06
CA ARG A 100 -4.13 4.71 0.07
C ARG A 100 -3.43 4.64 1.42
N TRP A 101 -3.05 5.78 1.99
CA TRP A 101 -2.44 5.85 3.32
C TRP A 101 -3.37 5.27 4.39
N GLU A 102 -4.65 5.66 4.37
CA GLU A 102 -5.65 5.21 5.32
C GLU A 102 -5.97 3.72 5.14
N ASN A 103 -6.09 3.24 3.90
CA ASN A 103 -6.29 1.82 3.63
C ASN A 103 -5.14 0.97 4.17
N HIS A 104 -3.88 1.37 3.97
CA HIS A 104 -2.74 0.65 4.55
C HIS A 104 -2.75 0.70 6.08
N SER A 105 -3.17 1.83 6.67
CA SER A 105 -3.36 1.93 8.12
C SER A 105 -4.42 0.95 8.64
N LYS A 106 -5.55 0.82 7.96
CA LYS A 106 -6.61 -0.13 8.30
C LYS A 106 -6.17 -1.58 8.07
N SER A 107 -5.47 -1.84 6.97
CA SER A 107 -4.89 -3.15 6.68
C SER A 107 -3.92 -3.61 7.76
N LEU A 108 -3.09 -2.71 8.32
CA LEU A 108 -2.23 -3.02 9.47
C LEU A 108 -3.03 -3.48 10.70
N GLN A 109 -4.17 -2.84 10.97
CA GLN A 109 -5.04 -3.22 12.09
C GLN A 109 -5.67 -4.60 11.86
N LEU A 110 -6.13 -4.88 10.63
CA LEU A 110 -6.70 -6.18 10.26
C LEU A 110 -5.64 -7.31 10.23
N GLU A 111 -4.40 -6.99 9.89
CA GLU A 111 -3.27 -7.92 9.99
C GLU A 111 -2.96 -8.27 11.44
N GLN A 112 -3.00 -7.30 12.36
CA GLN A 112 -2.85 -7.55 13.78
C GLN A 112 -3.96 -8.47 14.31
N GLN A 113 -5.21 -8.24 13.93
CA GLN A 113 -6.32 -9.13 14.30
C GLN A 113 -6.13 -10.54 13.70
N THR A 114 -5.56 -10.64 12.50
CA THR A 114 -5.25 -11.92 11.86
C THR A 114 -4.15 -12.67 12.62
N LEU A 115 -3.12 -11.96 13.08
CA LEU A 115 -2.06 -12.49 13.94
C LEU A 115 -2.62 -13.00 15.28
N ASP A 116 -3.55 -12.27 15.90
CA ASP A 116 -4.16 -12.67 17.17
C ASP A 116 -5.03 -13.94 17.02
N ARG A 117 -5.81 -14.02 15.94
CA ARG A 117 -6.57 -15.24 15.58
C ARG A 117 -5.64 -16.42 15.33
N MET A 118 -4.53 -16.19 14.62
CA MET A 118 -3.53 -17.20 14.34
C MET A 118 -2.86 -17.71 15.63
N ARG A 119 -2.48 -16.81 16.54
CA ARG A 119 -1.91 -17.15 17.85
C ARG A 119 -2.85 -18.01 18.69
N THR A 120 -4.14 -17.67 18.73
CA THR A 120 -5.16 -18.46 19.43
C THR A 120 -5.23 -19.88 18.89
N ARG A 121 -5.30 -20.03 17.56
CA ARG A 121 -5.35 -21.35 16.90
C ARG A 121 -4.08 -22.18 17.11
N ILE A 122 -2.91 -21.56 17.05
CA ILE A 122 -1.63 -22.23 17.33
C ILE A 122 -1.58 -22.69 18.79
N ASN A 123 -1.98 -21.83 19.73
CA ASN A 123 -2.05 -22.21 21.14
C ASN A 123 -2.94 -23.43 21.37
N GLU A 124 -4.13 -23.48 20.75
CA GLU A 124 -5.00 -24.67 20.81
C GLU A 124 -4.32 -25.93 20.26
N LYS A 125 -3.57 -25.84 19.16
CA LYS A 125 -2.81 -26.97 18.60
C LYS A 125 -1.73 -27.45 19.57
N VAL A 126 -0.93 -26.53 20.11
CA VAL A 126 0.14 -26.84 21.07
C VAL A 126 -0.44 -27.48 22.33
N MET A 127 -1.55 -26.96 22.86
CA MET A 127 -2.22 -27.54 24.03
C MET A 127 -2.79 -28.95 23.77
N LYS A 128 -3.12 -29.27 22.52
CA LYS A 128 -3.53 -30.62 22.10
C LYS A 128 -2.33 -31.54 21.78
N GLY A 129 -1.09 -31.07 21.98
CA GLY A 129 0.12 -31.84 21.65
C GLY A 129 0.43 -31.93 20.15
N LEU A 130 -0.21 -31.09 19.32
CA LEU A 130 -0.02 -31.05 17.87
C LEU A 130 1.13 -30.09 17.51
N GLY A 131 2.35 -30.52 17.82
CA GLY A 131 3.57 -29.73 17.68
C GLY A 131 3.77 -28.75 18.84
N THR A 132 4.71 -27.84 18.65
CA THR A 132 5.19 -26.88 19.63
C THR A 132 5.23 -25.48 19.03
N TRP A 133 5.46 -24.46 19.85
CA TRP A 133 5.52 -23.07 19.37
C TRP A 133 6.57 -22.85 18.27
N ILE A 134 7.69 -23.58 18.29
CA ILE A 134 8.76 -23.40 17.29
C ILE A 134 8.33 -23.83 15.89
N ASP A 135 7.44 -24.81 15.79
CA ASP A 135 6.95 -25.33 14.50
C ASP A 135 6.20 -24.24 13.71
N TRP A 136 5.66 -23.24 14.42
CA TRP A 136 4.85 -22.16 13.87
C TRP A 136 5.55 -20.79 13.86
N GLN A 137 6.81 -20.72 14.30
CA GLN A 137 7.56 -19.46 14.41
C GLN A 137 7.59 -18.68 13.08
N HIS A 138 7.76 -19.38 11.97
CA HIS A 138 7.78 -18.82 10.62
C HIS A 138 6.53 -17.99 10.28
N LEU A 139 5.35 -18.35 10.81
CA LEU A 139 4.12 -17.60 10.60
C LEU A 139 4.11 -16.26 11.35
N PHE A 140 4.65 -16.25 12.58
CA PHE A 140 4.80 -15.02 13.36
C PHE A 140 5.85 -14.09 12.76
N ASP A 141 6.94 -14.65 12.24
CA ASP A 141 7.97 -13.90 11.54
C ASP A 141 7.40 -13.29 10.24
N ALA A 142 6.59 -14.05 9.49
CA ALA A 142 5.90 -13.57 8.30
C ALA A 142 4.95 -12.41 8.61
N ALA A 143 4.11 -12.54 9.64
CA ALA A 143 3.19 -11.47 10.05
C ALA A 143 3.94 -10.21 10.53
N THR A 144 5.04 -10.39 11.27
CA THR A 144 5.87 -9.27 11.73
C THR A 144 6.53 -8.53 10.57
N LEU A 145 7.07 -9.28 9.60
CA LEU A 145 7.66 -8.71 8.39
C LEU A 145 6.61 -8.00 7.54
N LEU A 146 5.43 -8.60 7.37
CA LEU A 146 4.31 -8.02 6.65
C LEU A 146 3.93 -6.65 7.24
N ALA A 147 3.75 -6.58 8.56
CA ALA A 147 3.44 -5.32 9.25
C ALA A 147 4.55 -4.28 9.06
N LYS A 148 5.84 -4.68 9.11
CA LYS A 148 6.98 -3.80 8.86
C LYS A 148 7.00 -3.25 7.43
N CYS A 149 6.73 -4.11 6.44
CA CYS A 149 6.64 -3.72 5.03
C CYS A 149 5.45 -2.78 4.80
N ARG A 150 4.27 -3.11 5.33
CA ARG A 150 3.07 -2.30 5.18
C ARG A 150 3.18 -0.95 5.87
N TYR A 151 3.79 -0.87 7.06
CA TYR A 151 4.11 0.40 7.72
C TYR A 151 5.05 1.24 6.84
N THR A 152 6.07 0.61 6.26
CA THR A 152 6.99 1.31 5.34
C THR A 152 6.22 1.88 4.15
N LEU A 153 5.38 1.06 3.49
CA LEU A 153 4.58 1.46 2.33
C LEU A 153 3.54 2.53 2.68
N GLN A 154 2.86 2.43 3.82
CA GLN A 154 1.89 3.43 4.27
C GLN A 154 2.50 4.83 4.19
N TYR A 155 3.72 5.01 4.70
CA TYR A 155 4.36 6.31 4.76
C TYR A 155 5.04 6.75 3.47
N THR A 156 5.00 5.95 2.40
CA THR A 156 5.43 6.40 1.07
C THR A 156 4.42 7.35 0.45
N TYR A 157 3.11 7.15 0.64
CA TYR A 157 2.07 8.01 0.05
C TYR A 157 2.10 9.47 0.53
N PRO A 158 2.20 9.76 1.84
CA PRO A 158 2.41 11.13 2.31
C PRO A 158 3.66 11.76 1.69
N TYR A 159 4.72 10.97 1.55
CA TYR A 159 5.97 11.45 0.98
C TYR A 159 5.83 11.78 -0.51
N ALA A 160 5.23 10.88 -1.30
CA ALA A 160 4.95 11.08 -2.72
C ALA A 160 4.08 12.34 -2.96
N TYR A 161 3.02 12.53 -2.16
CA TYR A 161 2.15 13.71 -2.23
C TYR A 161 2.94 15.03 -2.12
N TYR A 162 3.85 15.13 -1.15
CA TYR A 162 4.66 16.34 -0.94
C TYR A 162 5.92 16.40 -1.84
N MET A 163 6.44 15.27 -2.32
CA MET A 163 7.62 15.26 -3.20
C MET A 163 7.34 15.86 -4.56
N GLU A 164 6.19 15.54 -5.15
CA GLU A 164 5.79 16.08 -6.45
C GLU A 164 5.63 17.60 -6.40
N SER A 165 5.12 18.16 -5.30
CA SER A 165 5.05 19.62 -5.10
C SER A 165 6.42 20.31 -5.00
N ARG A 166 7.49 19.58 -4.67
CA ARG A 166 8.85 20.14 -4.65
C ARG A 166 9.53 20.14 -6.02
N LYS A 167 9.04 19.35 -6.99
CA LYS A 167 9.55 19.42 -8.37
C LYS A 167 9.25 20.76 -9.01
N GLU A 168 8.03 21.27 -8.89
CA GLU A 168 7.64 22.57 -9.47
C GLU A 168 8.51 23.72 -8.91
N LEU A 169 8.79 23.71 -7.61
CA LEU A 169 9.65 24.70 -6.96
C LEU A 169 11.13 24.58 -7.39
N PHE A 170 11.65 23.36 -7.53
CA PHE A 170 13.03 23.13 -7.97
C PHE A 170 13.22 23.37 -9.48
N GLU A 171 12.27 22.98 -10.33
CA GLU A 171 12.31 23.23 -11.78
C GLU A 171 12.22 24.74 -12.07
N TYR A 172 11.35 25.47 -11.36
CA TYR A 172 11.29 26.93 -11.45
C TYR A 172 12.60 27.62 -11.03
N GLN A 173 13.32 27.08 -10.04
CA GLN A 173 14.64 27.57 -9.65
C GLN A 173 15.78 27.14 -10.60
N GLN A 174 15.71 25.94 -11.18
CA GLN A 174 16.75 25.38 -12.06
C GLN A 174 16.76 25.97 -13.47
N VAL A 175 15.60 26.40 -14.00
CA VAL A 175 15.53 27.17 -15.27
C VAL A 175 16.38 28.44 -15.21
N ARG A 176 16.63 28.98 -14.00
CA ARG A 176 17.43 30.20 -13.80
C ARG A 176 18.94 29.99 -13.69
N THR A 177 19.43 28.75 -13.51
CA THR A 177 20.84 28.52 -13.13
C THR A 177 21.66 27.66 -14.10
N HIS A 178 21.12 27.21 -15.24
CA HIS A 178 21.85 26.44 -16.28
C HIS A 178 22.71 25.27 -15.77
N GLN A 179 22.42 24.73 -14.58
CA GLN A 179 23.08 23.55 -14.04
C GLN A 179 22.06 22.43 -14.01
N ASN A 180 22.37 21.34 -14.70
CA ASN A 180 21.58 20.11 -14.70
C ASN A 180 22.24 19.10 -13.74
N PRO A 181 21.96 19.13 -12.43
CA PRO A 181 22.28 18.01 -11.57
C PRO A 181 21.27 16.90 -11.86
N LYS A 182 21.77 15.71 -12.19
CA LYS A 182 20.98 14.48 -12.43
C LYS A 182 19.77 14.40 -11.50
N THR A 183 18.59 14.76 -12.02
CA THR A 183 17.32 14.59 -11.31
C THR A 183 17.14 13.08 -11.13
N LYS A 184 17.19 12.60 -9.89
CA LYS A 184 16.88 11.21 -9.58
C LYS A 184 15.47 10.94 -10.12
N ASP A 185 15.39 10.00 -11.05
CA ASP A 185 14.20 9.72 -11.82
C ASP A 185 13.04 9.30 -10.89
N ASN A 186 11.97 10.11 -10.83
CA ASN A 186 10.73 9.76 -10.12
C ASN A 186 10.16 8.41 -10.57
N SER A 187 10.50 7.94 -11.78
CA SER A 187 10.16 6.61 -12.28
C SER A 187 10.78 5.50 -11.44
N SER A 188 12.02 5.67 -10.95
CA SER A 188 12.69 4.65 -10.12
C SER A 188 11.96 4.45 -8.79
N TYR A 189 11.66 5.56 -8.10
CA TYR A 189 10.88 5.53 -6.86
C TYR A 189 9.51 4.89 -7.07
N SER A 190 8.79 5.35 -8.09
CA SER A 190 7.41 4.90 -8.36
C SER A 190 7.40 3.41 -8.69
N ARG A 191 8.41 2.93 -9.43
CA ARG A 191 8.60 1.51 -9.73
C ARG A 191 8.93 0.70 -8.48
N SER A 192 9.87 1.14 -7.65
CA SER A 192 10.21 0.48 -6.39
C SER A 192 9.02 0.43 -5.43
N ASN A 193 8.20 1.49 -5.37
CA ASN A 193 6.99 1.54 -4.57
C ASN A 193 5.95 0.53 -5.05
N ALA A 194 5.66 0.50 -6.36
CA ALA A 194 4.71 -0.43 -6.95
C ALA A 194 5.15 -1.90 -6.77
N GLN A 195 6.46 -2.17 -6.90
CA GLN A 195 7.01 -3.50 -6.63
C GLN A 195 6.81 -3.91 -5.18
N LEU A 196 7.16 -3.05 -4.21
CA LEU A 196 6.93 -3.36 -2.80
C LEU A 196 5.46 -3.60 -2.48
N GLU A 197 4.56 -2.77 -3.04
CA GLU A 197 3.12 -2.92 -2.86
C GLU A 197 2.62 -4.28 -3.36
N ALA A 198 3.03 -4.72 -4.55
CA ALA A 198 2.67 -6.04 -5.06
C ALA A 198 3.14 -7.18 -4.12
N GLU A 199 4.38 -7.12 -3.65
CA GLU A 199 4.92 -8.17 -2.76
C GLU A 199 4.31 -8.16 -1.36
N ILE A 200 3.90 -6.99 -0.84
CA ILE A 200 3.13 -6.88 0.41
C ILE A 200 1.80 -7.58 0.26
N GLU A 201 1.08 -7.34 -0.83
CA GLU A 201 -0.23 -7.97 -1.02
C GLU A 201 -0.11 -9.48 -1.26
N ASN A 202 0.92 -9.94 -1.97
CA ASN A 202 1.22 -11.36 -2.11
C ASN A 202 1.57 -12.03 -0.76
N LEU A 203 2.34 -11.37 0.10
CA LEU A 203 2.66 -11.86 1.44
C LEU A 203 1.42 -11.86 2.34
N SER A 204 0.62 -10.78 2.31
CA SER A 204 -0.63 -10.67 3.06
C SER A 204 -1.60 -11.79 2.70
N TRP A 205 -1.77 -12.08 1.41
CA TRP A 205 -2.63 -13.15 0.92
C TRP A 205 -2.22 -14.52 1.49
N LYS A 206 -0.92 -14.80 1.48
CA LYS A 206 -0.33 -16.04 2.01
C LYS A 206 -0.49 -16.16 3.53
N VAL A 207 -0.23 -15.07 4.27
CA VAL A 207 -0.39 -15.04 5.74
C VAL A 207 -1.85 -15.28 6.15
N GLU A 208 -2.81 -14.65 5.44
CA GLU A 208 -4.25 -14.88 5.69
C GLU A 208 -4.69 -16.32 5.39
N ARG A 209 -3.95 -17.04 4.56
CA ARG A 209 -4.22 -18.42 4.12
C ARG A 209 -3.18 -19.43 4.61
N ALA A 210 -2.53 -19.12 5.73
CA ALA A 210 -1.43 -19.91 6.30
C ALA A 210 -1.74 -21.40 6.52
N GLU A 211 -3.01 -21.82 6.62
CA GLU A 211 -3.37 -23.25 6.70
C GLU A 211 -3.14 -24.02 5.39
N THR A 212 -3.18 -23.32 4.26
CA THR A 212 -3.09 -23.89 2.91
C THR A 212 -1.83 -23.46 2.18
N THR A 213 -1.09 -22.48 2.71
CA THR A 213 0.15 -22.00 2.13
C THR A 213 1.31 -22.89 2.55
N ASP A 214 2.13 -23.29 1.58
CA ASP A 214 3.37 -24.02 1.85
C ASP A 214 4.40 -23.14 2.57
N ARG A 215 5.14 -23.73 3.52
CA ARG A 215 6.14 -23.01 4.32
C ARG A 215 7.24 -22.41 3.45
N GLY A 216 7.77 -23.17 2.49
CA GLY A 216 8.83 -22.69 1.60
C GLY A 216 8.35 -21.56 0.70
N GLU A 217 7.10 -21.63 0.23
CA GLU A 217 6.48 -20.54 -0.54
C GLU A 217 6.34 -19.25 0.28
N LEU A 218 5.96 -19.37 1.56
CA LEU A 218 5.85 -18.22 2.47
C LEU A 218 7.21 -17.61 2.77
N GLU A 219 8.21 -18.43 3.12
CA GLU A 219 9.58 -17.97 3.41
C GLU A 219 10.22 -17.28 2.19
N ASN A 220 10.02 -17.83 0.99
CA ASN A 220 10.47 -17.18 -0.25
C ASN A 220 9.77 -15.83 -0.47
N GLN A 221 8.46 -15.74 -0.24
CA GLN A 221 7.72 -14.48 -0.37
C GLN A 221 8.20 -13.43 0.65
N MET A 222 8.55 -13.86 1.86
CA MET A 222 9.12 -12.99 2.89
C MET A 222 10.45 -12.37 2.42
N ASP A 223 11.37 -13.19 1.91
CA ASP A 223 12.67 -12.70 1.43
C ASP A 223 12.51 -11.67 0.29
N ILE A 224 11.63 -11.96 -0.66
CA ILE A 224 11.30 -11.05 -1.76
C ILE A 224 10.75 -9.72 -1.23
N ALA A 225 9.79 -9.76 -0.30
CA ALA A 225 9.19 -8.55 0.27
C ALA A 225 10.21 -7.69 1.03
N GLU A 226 11.06 -8.30 1.87
CA GLU A 226 12.10 -7.58 2.62
C GLU A 226 13.16 -6.96 1.68
N LYS A 227 13.52 -7.68 0.61
CA LYS A 227 14.43 -7.17 -0.41
C LYS A 227 13.85 -5.94 -1.11
N ARG A 228 12.58 -5.98 -1.53
CA ARG A 228 11.90 -4.81 -2.13
C ARG A 228 11.80 -3.64 -1.15
N ARG A 229 11.47 -3.91 0.11
CA ARG A 229 11.39 -2.87 1.15
C ARG A 229 12.74 -2.18 1.35
N THR A 230 13.82 -2.96 1.37
CA THR A 230 15.18 -2.45 1.52
C THR A 230 15.63 -1.63 0.31
N THR A 231 15.33 -2.08 -0.91
CA THR A 231 15.58 -1.32 -2.14
C THR A 231 14.86 0.02 -2.12
N LEU A 232 13.56 0.02 -1.79
CA LEU A 232 12.79 1.25 -1.69
C LEU A 232 13.41 2.21 -0.66
N LEU A 233 13.80 1.73 0.52
CA LEU A 233 14.42 2.59 1.53
C LEU A 233 15.75 3.19 1.08
N LYS A 234 16.56 2.45 0.29
CA LYS A 234 17.79 2.98 -0.31
C LYS A 234 17.51 4.07 -1.34
N ASP A 235 16.44 3.92 -2.13
CA ASP A 235 16.02 4.94 -3.08
C ASP A 235 15.55 6.23 -2.36
N PHE A 236 14.93 6.08 -1.19
CA PHE A 236 14.47 7.18 -0.32
C PHE A 236 15.59 7.87 0.47
N PHE A 237 16.49 7.09 1.06
CA PHE A 237 17.59 7.54 1.92
C PHE A 237 18.90 7.04 1.32
N PRO A 238 19.39 7.67 0.24
CA PRO A 238 20.75 7.40 -0.21
C PRO A 238 21.67 7.72 0.97
N THR A 239 22.32 6.71 1.53
CA THR A 239 23.43 6.92 2.46
C THR A 239 24.41 7.86 1.76
N GLU A 240 24.67 9.01 2.38
CA GLU A 240 25.85 9.81 2.04
C GLU A 240 27.06 8.91 2.27
N ALA A 241 27.64 8.43 1.17
CA ALA A 241 28.89 7.69 1.13
C ALA A 241 29.89 8.53 0.35
#